data_AF-A0A8H3NWE8-F1
#
_entry.id   AF-A0A8H3NWE8-F1
#
_cell.length_a   1.000
_cell.length_b   1.000
_cell.length_c   1.000
_cell.angle_alpha   90.00
_cell.angle_beta   90.00
_cell.angle_gamma   90.00
#
_symmetry.space_group_name_H-M   'P 1'
#
loop_
_entity.id
_entity.type
_entity.pdbx_description
1 polymer ?
#
loop_
_entity_poly.entity_id
_entity_poly.type
_entity_poly.pdbx_seq_one_letter_code
_entity_poly.pdbx_strand_id
1 'polypeptide(L)'
;MIPPCDPVILENNPQFGKLYQHLTTNLLNADGSTRASDEQPARKEVLEYRDPLAVITLYLESSPSRLDLEDEDDHESAHSHALSLLASDMDAFYSIIPALVIPFSNALSSALEDLRAIANTGKSPDCAASAPAIPQMSTLPTRARVRTSRNQSKAKPQAPLASQLRERLQNLRQIQLSRIPAARARMAITAANVLESRAEILKHTVVLLERVKHGALSRATKAKAEHLALVAQGVEAKLSIMKLDTAATLYTPEVVTALDRYRQHLRETRERLEEQQGKVLEELKAYEGVDSEAHEPSARSDKEHFESGPMREIARRAHEKIRSLNMADEALSIYDEIEIEDMTFDPNLQIYHYPCPCGDRFEIAIDDLRDGEDIAVCPSCSLMIRVIFEVSDLPKDDNQPAPGAVSVQA
;
A
#
# COMPACT_ATOMS: atom_id res chain seq x y z
N MET A 1 -10.67 -15.24 9.44
CA MET A 1 -9.51 -14.33 9.30
C MET A 1 -9.16 -13.72 10.65
N ILE A 2 -7.97 -14.02 11.17
CA ILE A 2 -7.46 -13.39 12.39
C ILE A 2 -7.14 -11.92 12.06
N PRO A 3 -7.72 -10.94 12.77
CA PRO A 3 -7.49 -9.53 12.47
C PRO A 3 -6.02 -9.16 12.73
N PRO A 4 -5.37 -8.37 11.85
CA PRO A 4 -3.99 -7.96 12.04
C PRO A 4 -3.85 -7.10 13.30
N CYS A 5 -2.93 -7.46 14.20
CA CYS A 5 -2.57 -6.63 15.35
C CYS A 5 -1.62 -5.51 14.93
N ASP A 6 -1.85 -4.33 15.48
CA ASP A 6 -1.03 -3.14 15.28
C ASP A 6 0.40 -3.36 15.82
N PRO A 7 1.46 -3.09 15.03
CA PRO A 7 2.85 -3.27 15.46
C PRO A 7 3.20 -2.53 16.75
N VAL A 8 2.58 -1.38 17.02
CA VAL A 8 2.82 -0.58 18.24
C VAL A 8 2.43 -1.35 19.52
N ILE A 9 1.41 -2.21 19.44
CA ILE A 9 0.94 -3.03 20.57
C ILE A 9 1.90 -4.21 20.82
N LEU A 10 2.52 -4.72 19.75
CA LEU A 10 3.51 -5.81 19.84
C LEU A 10 4.84 -5.32 20.43
N GLU A 11 5.24 -4.08 20.12
CA GLU A 11 6.45 -3.45 20.66
C GLU A 11 6.31 -3.05 22.14
N ASN A 12 5.16 -2.50 22.52
CA ASN A 12 4.88 -2.10 23.91
C ASN A 12 4.66 -3.29 24.86
N ASN A 13 4.39 -4.49 24.35
CA ASN A 13 4.11 -5.66 25.20
C ASN A 13 4.76 -6.95 24.65
N PRO A 14 6.05 -7.19 24.96
CA PRO A 14 6.84 -8.26 24.33
C PRO A 14 6.37 -9.68 24.72
N GLN A 15 5.68 -9.85 25.85
CA GLN A 15 5.08 -11.13 26.23
C GLN A 15 3.86 -11.47 25.36
N PHE A 16 3.03 -10.48 25.09
CA PHE A 16 1.88 -10.62 24.19
C PHE A 16 2.34 -10.88 22.76
N GLY A 17 3.39 -10.19 22.29
CA GLY A 17 3.97 -10.42 20.97
C GLY A 17 4.44 -11.87 20.76
N LYS A 18 5.12 -12.46 21.75
CA LYS A 18 5.53 -13.88 21.71
C LYS A 18 4.34 -14.83 21.67
N LEU A 19 3.29 -14.55 22.42
CA LEU A 19 2.06 -15.36 22.45
C LEU A 19 1.27 -15.26 21.15
N TYR A 20 1.14 -14.05 20.59
CA TYR A 20 0.48 -13.82 19.31
C TYR A 20 1.22 -14.54 18.17
N GLN A 21 2.55 -14.44 18.14
CA GLN A 21 3.38 -15.21 17.20
C GLN A 21 3.15 -16.71 17.39
N HIS A 22 3.24 -17.23 18.61
CA HIS A 22 3.05 -18.66 18.86
C HIS A 22 1.65 -19.18 18.47
N LEU A 23 0.60 -18.38 18.70
CA LEU A 23 -0.77 -18.74 18.33
C LEU A 23 -0.97 -18.73 16.81
N THR A 24 -0.46 -17.71 16.12
CA THR A 24 -0.61 -17.57 14.66
C THR A 24 0.29 -18.51 13.87
N THR A 25 1.46 -18.90 14.40
CA THR A 25 2.39 -19.80 13.70
C THR A 25 2.13 -21.27 14.00
N ASN A 26 1.81 -21.63 15.25
CA ASN A 26 1.79 -23.06 15.65
C ASN A 26 0.38 -23.62 15.82
N LEU A 27 -0.58 -22.81 16.26
CA LEU A 27 -1.86 -23.33 16.77
C LEU A 27 -3.06 -23.01 15.88
N LEU A 28 -3.05 -21.89 15.16
CA LEU A 28 -4.19 -21.40 14.40
C LEU A 28 -3.88 -21.23 12.90
N ASN A 29 -4.85 -21.55 12.06
CA ASN A 29 -4.83 -21.20 10.63
C ASN A 29 -5.24 -19.73 10.43
N ALA A 30 -5.02 -19.20 9.22
CA ALA A 30 -5.39 -17.82 8.86
C ALA A 30 -6.88 -17.49 9.14
N ASP A 31 -7.74 -18.50 9.09
CA ASP A 31 -9.17 -18.37 9.37
C ASP A 31 -9.55 -18.39 10.85
N GLY A 32 -8.60 -18.70 11.74
CA GLY A 32 -8.81 -18.80 13.19
C GLY A 32 -9.21 -20.19 13.68
N SER A 33 -9.18 -21.21 12.81
CA SER A 33 -9.38 -22.61 13.19
C SER A 33 -8.10 -23.21 13.79
N THR A 34 -8.24 -24.16 14.72
CA THR A 34 -7.10 -24.83 15.36
C THR A 34 -6.46 -25.88 14.45
N ARG A 35 -5.15 -25.82 14.27
CA ARG A 35 -4.37 -26.77 13.47
C ARG A 35 -4.42 -28.21 14.01
N ALA A 36 -4.62 -28.39 15.32
CA ALA A 36 -4.72 -29.71 15.96
C ALA A 36 -5.98 -30.52 15.57
N SER A 37 -6.98 -29.88 14.93
CA SER A 37 -8.27 -30.52 14.61
C SER A 37 -8.37 -31.04 13.17
N ASP A 38 -7.40 -30.72 12.30
CA ASP A 38 -7.40 -31.10 10.87
C ASP A 38 -6.76 -32.48 10.61
N GLU A 39 -6.14 -33.09 11.61
CA GLU A 39 -5.45 -34.39 11.52
C GLU A 39 -6.35 -35.61 11.77
N GLN A 40 -7.64 -35.44 12.08
CA GLN A 40 -8.56 -36.57 12.26
C GLN A 40 -9.16 -37.01 10.92
N PRO A 41 -8.71 -38.14 10.31
CA PRO A 41 -9.19 -38.59 9.00
C PRO A 41 -10.71 -38.83 8.96
N ALA A 42 -11.28 -39.29 10.09
CA ALA A 42 -12.71 -39.54 10.23
C ALA A 42 -13.61 -38.29 10.06
N ARG A 43 -13.08 -37.07 10.20
CA ARG A 43 -13.85 -35.83 9.96
C ARG A 43 -13.69 -35.28 8.55
N LYS A 44 -12.60 -35.59 7.85
CA LYS A 44 -12.45 -35.26 6.43
C LYS A 44 -13.44 -36.06 5.58
N GLU A 45 -13.60 -37.35 5.88
CA GLU A 45 -14.63 -38.19 5.24
C GLU A 45 -16.04 -37.64 5.50
N VAL A 46 -16.36 -37.25 6.73
CA VAL A 46 -17.68 -36.67 7.08
C VAL A 46 -17.94 -35.33 6.39
N LEU A 47 -16.91 -34.55 6.07
CA LEU A 47 -17.03 -33.31 5.31
C LEU A 47 -17.20 -33.57 3.80
N GLU A 48 -16.48 -34.54 3.24
CA GLU A 48 -16.63 -34.96 1.83
C GLU A 48 -18.03 -35.52 1.53
N TYR A 49 -18.63 -36.27 2.47
CA TYR A 49 -20.00 -36.75 2.30
C TYR A 49 -21.07 -35.71 2.61
N ARG A 50 -20.72 -34.56 3.20
CA ARG A 50 -21.70 -33.56 3.63
C ARG A 50 -22.32 -32.79 2.45
N ASP A 51 -21.54 -32.54 1.41
CA ASP A 51 -22.00 -31.88 0.18
C ASP A 51 -22.96 -32.76 -0.63
N PRO A 52 -22.65 -34.04 -0.94
CA PRO A 52 -23.61 -34.92 -1.59
C PRO A 52 -24.82 -35.22 -0.71
N LEU A 53 -24.66 -35.34 0.63
CA LEU A 53 -25.84 -35.50 1.50
C LEU A 53 -26.73 -34.25 1.48
N ALA A 54 -26.14 -33.05 1.49
CA ALA A 54 -26.86 -31.77 1.41
C ALA A 54 -27.61 -31.64 0.08
N VAL A 55 -26.96 -32.01 -1.03
CA VAL A 55 -27.57 -32.07 -2.37
C VAL A 55 -28.71 -33.08 -2.40
N ILE A 56 -28.52 -34.29 -1.86
CA ILE A 56 -29.55 -35.32 -1.77
C ILE A 56 -30.72 -34.87 -0.89
N THR A 57 -30.47 -34.23 0.26
CA THR A 57 -31.56 -33.67 1.09
C THR A 57 -32.30 -32.53 0.40
N LEU A 58 -31.61 -31.62 -0.28
CA LEU A 58 -32.25 -30.56 -1.07
C LEU A 58 -33.12 -31.14 -2.20
N TYR A 59 -32.66 -32.22 -2.83
CA TYR A 59 -33.35 -32.92 -3.92
C TYR A 59 -34.54 -33.76 -3.43
N LEU A 60 -34.47 -34.32 -2.21
CA LEU A 60 -35.58 -35.02 -1.56
C LEU A 60 -36.59 -34.07 -0.89
N GLU A 61 -36.16 -32.88 -0.47
CA GLU A 61 -37.01 -31.81 0.06
C GLU A 61 -37.76 -31.06 -1.04
N SER A 62 -37.26 -31.05 -2.28
CA SER A 62 -38.02 -30.64 -3.46
C SER A 62 -39.05 -31.72 -3.81
N SER A 63 -40.29 -31.54 -3.34
CA SER A 63 -41.40 -32.41 -3.72
C SER A 63 -41.65 -32.39 -5.25
N PRO A 64 -41.87 -33.54 -5.91
CA PRO A 64 -42.09 -33.61 -7.37
C PRO A 64 -43.30 -32.79 -7.84
N SER A 65 -44.26 -32.55 -6.95
CA SER A 65 -45.50 -31.81 -7.22
C SER A 65 -45.33 -30.28 -7.31
N ARG A 66 -44.11 -29.75 -7.16
CA ARG A 66 -43.84 -28.29 -7.24
C ARG A 66 -43.24 -27.84 -8.57
N LEU A 67 -43.08 -28.75 -9.54
CA LEU A 67 -42.57 -28.47 -10.88
C LEU A 67 -43.69 -28.33 -11.94
N ASP A 68 -44.95 -28.62 -11.58
CA ASP A 68 -46.13 -28.48 -12.45
C ASP A 68 -46.94 -27.21 -12.13
N LEU A 69 -46.32 -26.03 -12.23
CA LEU A 69 -47.08 -24.78 -12.34
C LEU A 69 -46.55 -23.99 -13.53
N GLU A 70 -47.44 -23.91 -14.52
CA GLU A 70 -47.40 -23.14 -15.76
C GLU A 70 -46.95 -21.69 -15.50
N ASP A 71 -45.96 -21.20 -16.25
CA ASP A 71 -46.04 -19.92 -16.96
C ASP A 71 -44.81 -19.71 -17.87
N GLU A 72 -45.13 -19.15 -19.04
CA GLU A 72 -44.44 -18.97 -20.32
C GLU A 72 -42.93 -18.60 -20.34
N ASP A 73 -42.21 -19.27 -21.25
CA ASP A 73 -41.25 -18.73 -22.25
C ASP A 73 -39.98 -19.62 -22.48
N ASP A 74 -39.91 -20.22 -23.67
CA ASP A 74 -38.73 -20.53 -24.51
C ASP A 74 -37.52 -21.36 -24.00
N HIS A 75 -37.66 -22.24 -23.00
CA HIS A 75 -36.58 -23.17 -22.59
C HIS A 75 -36.97 -24.66 -22.39
N GLU A 76 -37.92 -25.19 -23.16
CA GLU A 76 -38.50 -26.54 -22.92
C GLU A 76 -37.65 -27.77 -23.31
N SER A 77 -36.59 -27.67 -24.12
CA SER A 77 -35.88 -28.88 -24.58
C SER A 77 -34.90 -29.46 -23.56
N ALA A 78 -34.16 -28.60 -22.83
CA ALA A 78 -33.04 -29.04 -22.00
C ALA A 78 -33.48 -29.59 -20.63
N HIS A 79 -34.53 -29.02 -20.04
CA HIS A 79 -35.02 -29.44 -18.71
C HIS A 79 -35.80 -30.76 -18.77
N SER A 80 -36.59 -30.96 -19.82
CA SER A 80 -37.33 -32.22 -20.04
C SER A 80 -36.41 -33.43 -20.31
N HIS A 81 -35.28 -33.21 -21.01
CA HIS A 81 -34.25 -34.24 -21.21
C HIS A 81 -33.48 -34.58 -19.94
N ALA A 82 -33.15 -33.59 -19.10
CA ALA A 82 -32.47 -33.85 -17.82
C ALA A 82 -33.35 -34.64 -16.85
N LEU A 83 -34.65 -34.35 -16.80
CA LEU A 83 -35.61 -35.09 -15.98
C LEU A 83 -35.84 -36.52 -16.50
N SER A 84 -35.86 -36.73 -17.83
CA SER A 84 -35.97 -38.08 -18.41
C SER A 84 -34.72 -38.94 -18.16
N LEU A 85 -33.53 -38.35 -18.15
CA LEU A 85 -32.28 -39.05 -17.85
C LEU A 85 -32.20 -39.49 -16.38
N LEU A 86 -32.71 -38.66 -15.46
CA LEU A 86 -32.69 -38.95 -14.01
C LEU A 86 -33.89 -39.77 -13.55
N ALA A 87 -34.99 -39.83 -14.31
CA ALA A 87 -36.19 -40.59 -13.95
C ALA A 87 -35.90 -42.10 -13.78
N SER A 88 -35.08 -42.69 -14.66
CA SER A 88 -34.69 -44.11 -14.55
C SER A 88 -33.89 -44.39 -13.28
N ASP A 89 -32.98 -43.51 -12.91
CA ASP A 89 -32.15 -43.65 -11.70
C ASP A 89 -32.95 -43.37 -10.43
N MET A 90 -33.92 -42.46 -10.49
CA MET A 90 -34.90 -42.21 -9.44
C MET A 90 -35.77 -43.44 -9.19
N ASP A 91 -36.34 -44.04 -10.25
CA ASP A 91 -37.17 -45.25 -10.13
C ASP A 91 -36.37 -46.44 -9.60
N ALA A 92 -35.11 -46.59 -10.04
CA ALA A 92 -34.19 -47.58 -9.50
C ALA A 92 -33.91 -47.33 -8.00
N PHE A 93 -33.70 -46.09 -7.58
CA PHE A 93 -33.51 -45.72 -6.18
C PHE A 93 -34.76 -46.02 -5.34
N TYR A 94 -35.95 -45.60 -5.78
CA TYR A 94 -37.20 -45.87 -5.07
C TYR A 94 -37.54 -47.36 -5.01
N SER A 95 -37.09 -48.18 -5.97
CA SER A 95 -37.25 -49.64 -5.92
C SER A 95 -36.38 -50.32 -4.86
N ILE A 96 -35.24 -49.72 -4.48
CA ILE A 96 -34.30 -50.25 -3.48
C ILE A 96 -34.73 -49.86 -2.06
N ILE A 97 -35.43 -48.73 -1.88
CA ILE A 97 -35.87 -48.25 -0.56
C ILE A 97 -36.65 -49.32 0.22
N PRO A 98 -37.65 -50.03 -0.34
CA PRO A 98 -38.37 -51.09 0.38
C PRO A 98 -37.46 -52.21 0.90
N ALA A 99 -36.37 -52.54 0.17
CA ALA A 99 -35.40 -53.55 0.60
C ALA A 99 -34.52 -53.06 1.76
N LEU A 100 -34.34 -51.74 1.90
CA LEU A 100 -33.61 -51.11 3.00
C LEU A 100 -34.49 -50.88 4.24
N VAL A 101 -35.81 -50.74 4.08
CA VAL A 101 -36.75 -50.48 5.18
C VAL A 101 -36.73 -51.60 6.22
N ILE A 102 -36.73 -52.86 5.80
CA ILE A 102 -36.76 -54.02 6.71
C ILE A 102 -35.48 -54.10 7.57
N PRO A 103 -34.26 -54.10 7.02
CA PRO A 103 -33.04 -54.14 7.82
C PRO A 103 -32.86 -52.89 8.68
N PHE A 104 -33.25 -51.70 8.21
CA PHE A 104 -33.23 -50.49 9.05
C PHE A 104 -34.23 -50.57 10.21
N SER A 105 -35.45 -51.04 9.96
CA SER A 105 -36.46 -51.23 11.00
C SER A 105 -36.00 -52.26 12.03
N ASN A 106 -35.38 -53.36 11.59
CA ASN A 106 -34.83 -54.39 12.47
C ASN A 106 -33.64 -53.86 13.27
N ALA A 107 -32.73 -53.10 12.66
CA ALA A 107 -31.60 -52.50 13.35
C ALA A 107 -32.05 -51.46 14.39
N LEU A 108 -33.06 -50.63 14.05
CA LEU A 108 -33.66 -49.68 14.98
C LEU A 108 -34.40 -50.39 16.11
N SER A 109 -35.16 -51.44 15.80
CA SER A 109 -35.88 -52.23 16.80
C SER A 109 -34.92 -52.94 17.76
N SER A 110 -33.85 -53.54 17.23
CA SER A 110 -32.76 -54.13 18.02
C SER A 110 -32.06 -53.10 18.91
N ALA A 111 -31.68 -51.94 18.36
CA ALA A 111 -31.07 -50.87 19.15
C ALA A 111 -32.02 -50.35 20.25
N LEU A 112 -33.33 -50.26 19.98
CA LEU A 112 -34.34 -49.90 20.97
C LEU A 112 -34.55 -50.99 22.02
N GLU A 113 -34.46 -52.26 21.65
CA GLU A 113 -34.51 -53.40 22.57
C GLU A 113 -33.27 -53.47 23.47
N ASP A 114 -32.08 -53.23 22.93
CA ASP A 114 -30.84 -53.11 23.68
C ASP A 114 -30.91 -51.92 24.67
N LEU A 115 -31.38 -50.76 24.22
CA LEU A 115 -31.59 -49.60 25.09
C LEU A 115 -32.64 -49.88 26.17
N ARG A 116 -33.69 -50.65 25.85
CA ARG A 116 -34.73 -51.06 26.80
C ARG A 116 -34.20 -52.10 27.78
N ALA A 117 -33.34 -53.02 27.35
CA ALA A 117 -32.65 -53.99 28.22
C ALA A 117 -31.72 -53.26 29.20
N ILE A 118 -30.92 -52.32 28.71
CA ILE A 118 -30.05 -51.46 29.53
C ILE A 118 -30.89 -50.64 30.52
N ALA A 119 -32.01 -50.06 30.08
CA ALA A 119 -32.90 -49.30 30.97
C ALA A 119 -33.61 -50.17 32.03
N ASN A 120 -33.95 -51.41 31.69
CA ASN A 120 -34.62 -52.34 32.60
C ASN A 120 -33.66 -53.06 33.56
N THR A 121 -32.34 -53.08 33.29
CA THR A 121 -31.34 -53.60 34.25
C THR A 121 -31.25 -52.80 35.57
N GLY A 122 -31.95 -51.68 35.68
CA GLY A 122 -32.09 -50.87 36.91
C GLY A 122 -33.32 -51.17 37.77
N LYS A 123 -34.20 -52.11 37.41
CA LYS A 123 -35.30 -52.56 38.27
C LYS A 123 -34.88 -53.79 39.08
N SER A 124 -34.40 -53.58 40.31
CA SER A 124 -34.33 -54.66 41.31
C SER A 124 -35.75 -55.09 41.71
N PRO A 125 -36.07 -56.40 41.75
CA PRO A 125 -37.31 -56.89 42.31
C PRO A 125 -37.15 -57.11 43.82
N ASP A 126 -37.39 -56.07 44.62
CA ASP A 126 -37.48 -56.20 46.08
C ASP A 126 -38.78 -55.58 46.59
N CYS A 127 -39.87 -56.35 46.54
CA CYS A 127 -40.97 -56.36 47.52
C CYS A 127 -41.83 -57.61 47.28
N ALA A 128 -41.87 -58.50 48.27
CA ALA A 128 -42.55 -59.78 48.25
C ALA A 128 -44.05 -59.68 48.60
N ALA A 129 -44.87 -60.57 48.01
CA ALA A 129 -45.97 -61.27 48.69
C ALA A 129 -46.36 -62.58 47.95
N SER A 130 -46.03 -63.72 48.60
CA SER A 130 -46.76 -65.01 48.66
C SER A 130 -46.90 -65.95 47.43
N ALA A 131 -46.02 -66.97 47.38
CA ALA A 131 -46.23 -68.45 47.24
C ALA A 131 -47.20 -69.08 46.19
N PRO A 132 -47.07 -70.38 45.79
CA PRO A 132 -45.91 -71.30 45.77
C PRO A 132 -45.71 -72.11 44.44
N ALA A 133 -44.51 -72.71 44.26
CA ALA A 133 -44.25 -74.11 43.80
C ALA A 133 -44.63 -74.52 42.32
N ILE A 134 -43.86 -75.23 41.45
CA ILE A 134 -42.62 -76.06 41.42
C ILE A 134 -42.15 -76.15 39.91
N PRO A 135 -41.16 -76.98 39.48
CA PRO A 135 -39.80 -76.63 39.05
C PRO A 135 -39.57 -76.81 37.51
N GLN A 136 -38.39 -76.55 36.94
CA GLN A 136 -37.37 -77.58 36.68
C GLN A 136 -36.10 -76.88 36.12
N MET A 137 -34.98 -77.00 36.86
CA MET A 137 -33.81 -77.86 36.56
C MET A 137 -32.88 -77.26 35.49
N SER A 138 -31.69 -76.80 35.88
CA SER A 138 -30.39 -77.52 35.83
C SER A 138 -29.53 -76.84 34.75
N THR A 139 -28.26 -76.48 34.90
CA THR A 139 -27.20 -76.89 35.83
C THR A 139 -26.02 -75.92 35.66
N LEU A 140 -25.33 -75.68 36.78
CA LEU A 140 -23.95 -75.19 36.95
C LEU A 140 -22.89 -75.83 36.00
N PRO A 141 -21.58 -75.47 36.04
CA PRO A 141 -20.87 -74.29 36.58
C PRO A 141 -19.86 -73.72 35.53
N THR A 142 -19.07 -72.68 35.75
CA THR A 142 -17.71 -72.80 36.34
C THR A 142 -17.01 -71.45 36.44
N ARG A 143 -16.65 -71.12 37.69
CA ARG A 143 -15.54 -70.28 38.18
C ARG A 143 -14.66 -69.57 37.14
N ALA A 144 -14.48 -68.27 37.37
CA ALA A 144 -13.14 -67.73 37.61
C ALA A 144 -13.21 -66.60 38.64
N ARG A 145 -12.57 -66.86 39.78
CA ARG A 145 -12.34 -65.91 40.88
C ARG A 145 -11.09 -65.11 40.51
N VAL A 146 -11.19 -63.80 40.31
CA VAL A 146 -10.03 -62.91 40.47
C VAL A 146 -10.37 -61.86 41.51
N ARG A 147 -9.44 -61.80 42.45
CA ARG A 147 -9.48 -61.09 43.72
C ARG A 147 -9.53 -59.58 43.50
N THR A 148 -10.40 -58.98 44.29
CA THR A 148 -10.33 -57.63 44.83
C THR A 148 -8.91 -57.13 45.09
N SER A 149 -8.56 -55.97 44.52
CA SER A 149 -7.71 -55.01 45.22
C SER A 149 -8.35 -53.63 45.13
N ARG A 150 -8.43 -53.03 46.30
CA ARG A 150 -9.25 -51.90 46.71
C ARG A 150 -8.41 -50.64 46.54
N ASN A 151 -8.63 -49.89 45.47
CA ASN A 151 -8.22 -48.50 45.39
C ASN A 151 -9.47 -47.61 45.55
N GLN A 152 -9.75 -47.24 46.79
CA GLN A 152 -10.73 -46.21 47.13
C GLN A 152 -10.17 -44.85 46.75
N SER A 153 -10.32 -44.45 45.49
CA SER A 153 -10.44 -43.02 45.19
C SER A 153 -11.79 -42.57 45.74
N LYS A 154 -11.85 -41.52 46.56
CA LYS A 154 -13.10 -40.82 46.91
C LYS A 154 -13.75 -40.31 45.63
N ALA A 155 -14.52 -41.16 44.95
CA ALA A 155 -15.38 -40.78 43.86
C ALA A 155 -16.62 -40.12 44.48
N LYS A 156 -16.77 -38.82 44.23
CA LYS A 156 -18.00 -38.06 44.49
C LYS A 156 -19.18 -38.90 43.96
N PRO A 157 -20.30 -39.08 44.69
CA PRO A 157 -21.41 -39.88 44.21
C PRO A 157 -21.85 -39.32 42.86
N GLN A 158 -21.60 -40.07 41.78
CA GLN A 158 -22.03 -39.67 40.46
C GLN A 158 -23.55 -39.71 40.49
N ALA A 159 -24.18 -38.55 40.27
CA ALA A 159 -25.61 -38.48 40.08
C ALA A 159 -26.00 -39.49 38.98
N PRO A 160 -27.11 -40.22 39.13
CA PRO A 160 -27.47 -41.29 38.20
C PRO A 160 -27.46 -40.72 36.77
N LEU A 161 -26.80 -41.40 35.83
CA LEU A 161 -26.59 -40.95 34.44
C LEU A 161 -27.88 -40.41 33.79
N ALA A 162 -29.03 -40.99 34.14
CA ALA A 162 -30.35 -40.54 33.70
C ALA A 162 -30.70 -39.09 34.10
N SER A 163 -30.26 -38.62 35.27
CA SER A 163 -30.45 -37.25 35.74
C SER A 163 -29.58 -36.25 34.98
N GLN A 164 -28.30 -36.60 34.75
CA GLN A 164 -27.37 -35.78 33.96
C GLN A 164 -27.80 -35.68 32.49
N LEU A 165 -28.31 -36.77 31.92
CA LEU A 165 -28.81 -36.79 30.55
C LEU A 165 -30.10 -35.98 30.41
N ARG A 166 -31.00 -36.04 31.41
CA ARG A 166 -32.22 -35.21 31.45
C ARG A 166 -31.90 -33.73 31.56
N GLU A 167 -30.95 -33.35 32.40
CA GLU A 167 -30.48 -31.97 32.55
C GLU A 167 -29.83 -31.46 31.26
N ARG A 168 -28.99 -32.27 30.60
CA ARG A 168 -28.41 -31.92 29.29
C ARG A 168 -29.47 -31.77 28.20
N LEU A 169 -30.48 -32.65 28.16
CA LEU A 169 -31.58 -32.52 27.20
C LEU A 169 -32.43 -31.27 27.46
N GLN A 170 -32.68 -30.92 28.72
CA GLN A 170 -33.36 -29.67 29.08
C GLN A 170 -32.55 -28.44 28.65
N ASN A 171 -31.24 -28.44 28.90
CA ASN A 171 -30.35 -27.37 28.46
C ASN A 171 -30.29 -27.25 26.93
N LEU A 172 -30.22 -28.37 26.21
CA LEU A 172 -30.26 -28.37 24.74
C LEU A 172 -31.58 -27.81 24.21
N ARG A 173 -32.72 -28.22 24.79
CA ARG A 173 -34.03 -27.66 24.43
C ARG A 173 -34.12 -26.17 24.73
N GLN A 174 -33.58 -25.71 25.86
CA GLN A 174 -33.57 -24.28 26.18
C GLN A 174 -32.73 -23.49 25.16
N ILE A 175 -31.57 -24.01 24.75
CA ILE A 175 -30.74 -23.39 23.72
C ILE A 175 -31.47 -23.34 22.38
N GLN A 176 -32.09 -24.44 21.96
CA GLN A 176 -32.80 -24.56 20.69
C GLN A 176 -34.05 -23.70 20.62
N LEU A 177 -34.85 -23.66 21.68
CA LEU A 177 -36.17 -23.01 21.66
C LEU A 177 -36.12 -21.53 22.04
N SER A 178 -35.16 -21.11 22.87
CA SER A 178 -35.11 -19.71 23.36
C SER A 178 -33.89 -18.95 22.87
N ARG A 179 -32.70 -19.53 23.01
CA ARG A 179 -31.44 -18.78 22.83
C ARG A 179 -31.10 -18.56 21.36
N ILE A 180 -31.24 -19.58 20.52
CA ILE A 180 -30.95 -19.49 19.08
C ILE A 180 -31.94 -18.55 18.37
N PRO A 181 -33.27 -18.69 18.54
CA PRO A 181 -34.23 -17.78 17.91
C PRO A 181 -34.04 -16.32 18.36
N ALA A 182 -33.81 -16.08 19.66
CA ALA A 182 -33.55 -14.73 20.16
C ALA A 182 -32.22 -14.14 19.65
N ALA A 183 -31.19 -14.97 19.44
CA ALA A 183 -29.94 -14.53 18.82
C ALA A 183 -30.15 -14.19 17.33
N ARG A 184 -30.88 -15.02 16.58
CA ARG A 184 -31.21 -14.76 15.17
C ARG A 184 -32.05 -13.50 15.00
N ALA A 185 -33.05 -13.29 15.84
CA ALA A 185 -33.87 -12.08 15.82
C ALA A 185 -33.03 -10.82 16.08
N ARG A 186 -32.14 -10.85 17.10
CA ARG A 186 -31.22 -9.74 17.36
C ARG A 186 -30.27 -9.48 16.20
N MET A 187 -29.71 -10.54 15.61
CA MET A 187 -28.83 -10.43 14.45
C MET A 187 -29.56 -9.81 13.25
N ALA A 188 -30.81 -10.22 12.99
CA ALA A 188 -31.64 -9.66 11.93
C ALA A 188 -31.93 -8.16 12.15
N ILE A 189 -32.25 -7.76 13.39
CA ILE A 189 -32.46 -6.35 13.74
C ILE A 189 -31.17 -5.54 13.54
N THR A 190 -30.02 -6.04 14.01
CA THR A 190 -28.74 -5.34 13.81
C THR A 190 -28.37 -5.25 12.34
N ALA A 191 -28.65 -6.29 11.55
CA ALA A 191 -28.40 -6.28 10.11
C ALA A 191 -29.30 -5.26 9.40
N ALA A 192 -30.58 -5.14 9.80
CA ALA A 192 -31.49 -4.12 9.30
C ALA A 192 -30.97 -2.70 9.60
N ASN A 193 -30.54 -2.45 10.84
CA ASN A 193 -29.99 -1.14 11.23
C ASN A 193 -28.71 -0.79 10.46
N VAL A 194 -27.84 -1.78 10.20
CA VAL A 194 -26.64 -1.57 9.38
C VAL A 194 -27.01 -1.22 7.94
N LEU A 195 -27.99 -1.91 7.36
CA LEU A 195 -28.46 -1.60 6.00
C LEU A 195 -29.12 -0.21 5.94
N GLU A 196 -29.86 0.18 6.96
CA GLU A 196 -30.46 1.51 7.08
C GLU A 196 -29.37 2.59 7.12
N SER A 197 -28.37 2.45 8.00
CA SER A 197 -27.24 3.39 8.06
C SER A 197 -26.46 3.46 6.74
N ARG A 198 -26.29 2.33 6.05
CA ARG A 198 -25.65 2.29 4.73
C ARG A 198 -26.48 3.05 3.68
N ALA A 199 -27.80 2.91 3.72
CA ALA A 199 -28.69 3.63 2.81
C ALA A 199 -28.64 5.14 3.06
N GLU A 200 -28.58 5.57 4.33
CA GLU A 200 -28.40 6.98 4.69
C GLU A 200 -27.07 7.55 4.17
N ILE A 201 -25.96 6.82 4.39
CA ILE A 201 -24.64 7.22 3.88
C ILE A 201 -24.69 7.36 2.35
N LEU A 202 -25.25 6.37 1.64
CA LEU A 202 -25.37 6.43 0.19
C LEU A 202 -26.17 7.65 -0.26
N LYS A 203 -27.31 7.94 0.38
CA LYS A 203 -28.12 9.13 0.09
C LYS A 203 -27.31 10.42 0.27
N HIS A 204 -26.56 10.55 1.37
CA HIS A 204 -25.72 11.72 1.60
C HIS A 204 -24.60 11.86 0.56
N THR A 205 -23.96 10.74 0.18
CA THR A 205 -22.90 10.77 -0.84
C THR A 205 -23.45 11.19 -2.21
N VAL A 206 -24.63 10.72 -2.61
CA VAL A 206 -25.27 11.12 -3.87
C VAL A 206 -25.56 12.62 -3.86
N VAL A 207 -26.16 13.16 -2.79
CA VAL A 207 -26.46 14.60 -2.67
C VAL A 207 -25.18 15.44 -2.70
N LEU A 208 -24.10 15.00 -2.07
CA LEU A 208 -22.81 15.69 -2.12
C LEU A 208 -22.22 15.68 -3.53
N LEU A 209 -22.26 14.55 -4.22
CA LEU A 209 -21.79 14.45 -5.60
C LEU A 209 -22.62 15.31 -6.55
N GLU A 210 -23.94 15.34 -6.37
CA GLU A 210 -24.85 16.22 -7.11
C GLU A 210 -24.60 17.70 -6.85
N ARG A 211 -24.21 18.10 -5.64
CA ARG A 211 -23.92 19.52 -5.33
C ARG A 211 -22.54 19.95 -5.81
N VAL A 212 -21.53 19.11 -5.61
CA VAL A 212 -20.12 19.49 -5.79
C VAL A 212 -19.62 19.18 -7.20
N LYS A 213 -19.89 17.98 -7.72
CA LYS A 213 -19.34 17.53 -9.01
C LYS A 213 -20.33 17.66 -10.15
N HIS A 214 -21.56 17.21 -9.93
CA HIS A 214 -22.59 17.14 -10.97
C HIS A 214 -23.63 18.27 -10.88
N GLY A 215 -23.36 19.29 -10.06
CA GLY A 215 -24.26 20.42 -9.88
C GLY A 215 -24.37 21.26 -11.14
N ALA A 216 -25.49 21.97 -11.29
CA ALA A 216 -25.65 22.90 -12.41
C ALA A 216 -24.53 23.96 -12.44
N LEU A 217 -24.15 24.48 -11.27
CA LEU A 217 -23.06 25.45 -11.12
C LEU A 217 -21.68 24.85 -11.39
N SER A 218 -21.38 23.65 -10.89
CA SER A 218 -20.09 22.98 -11.16
C SER A 218 -19.95 22.61 -12.64
N ARG A 219 -21.04 22.17 -13.29
CA ARG A 219 -21.05 21.91 -14.74
C ARG A 219 -20.89 23.19 -15.56
N ALA A 220 -21.58 24.27 -15.17
CA ALA A 220 -21.47 25.55 -15.87
C ALA A 220 -20.06 26.16 -15.73
N THR A 221 -19.46 26.09 -14.55
CA THR A 221 -18.09 26.57 -14.32
C THR A 221 -17.06 25.73 -15.07
N LYS A 222 -17.21 24.38 -15.07
CA LYS A 222 -16.38 23.49 -15.88
C LYS A 222 -16.48 23.79 -17.37
N ALA A 223 -17.70 23.88 -17.92
CA ALA A 223 -17.90 24.20 -19.33
C ALA A 223 -17.33 25.59 -19.69
N LYS A 224 -17.45 26.57 -18.80
CA LYS A 224 -16.84 27.90 -18.98
C LYS A 224 -15.32 27.83 -18.98
N ALA A 225 -14.72 27.05 -18.08
CA ALA A 225 -13.26 26.87 -18.04
C ALA A 225 -12.76 26.17 -19.31
N GLU A 226 -13.44 25.11 -19.76
CA GLU A 226 -13.13 24.42 -21.01
C GLU A 226 -13.25 25.35 -22.23
N HIS A 227 -14.31 26.16 -22.30
CA HIS A 227 -14.47 27.16 -23.36
C HIS A 227 -13.33 28.18 -23.34
N LEU A 228 -12.97 28.72 -22.18
CA LEU A 228 -11.87 29.68 -22.06
C LEU A 228 -10.51 29.06 -22.41
N ALA A 229 -10.28 27.78 -22.07
CA ALA A 229 -9.08 27.06 -22.46
C ALA A 229 -8.99 26.90 -23.98
N LEU A 230 -10.08 26.54 -24.66
CA LEU A 230 -10.12 26.46 -26.11
C LEU A 230 -9.92 27.82 -26.79
N VAL A 231 -10.51 28.88 -26.22
CA VAL A 231 -10.28 30.26 -26.71
C VAL A 231 -8.80 30.63 -26.56
N ALA A 232 -8.17 30.32 -25.42
CA ALA A 232 -6.75 30.59 -25.21
C ALA A 232 -5.86 29.84 -26.22
N GLN A 233 -6.14 28.56 -26.47
CA GLN A 233 -5.46 27.77 -27.51
C GLN A 233 -5.65 28.38 -28.91
N GLY A 234 -6.85 28.86 -29.23
CA GLY A 234 -7.12 29.53 -30.50
C GLY A 234 -6.34 30.84 -30.64
N VAL A 235 -6.22 31.61 -29.55
CA VAL A 235 -5.41 32.84 -29.53
C VAL A 235 -3.93 32.51 -29.67
N GLU A 236 -3.42 31.49 -28.99
CA GLU A 236 -2.03 31.04 -29.12
C GLU A 236 -1.69 30.62 -30.56
N ALA A 237 -2.58 29.84 -31.20
CA ALA A 237 -2.43 29.47 -32.60
C ALA A 237 -2.46 30.69 -33.53
N LYS A 238 -3.30 31.70 -33.25
CA LYS A 238 -3.30 32.94 -34.03
C LYS A 238 -2.01 33.74 -33.83
N LEU A 239 -1.50 33.81 -32.61
CA LEU A 239 -0.24 34.49 -32.30
C LEU A 239 0.94 33.79 -32.98
N SER A 240 0.95 32.46 -33.06
CA SER A 240 2.01 31.73 -33.76
C SER A 240 1.99 31.99 -35.27
N ILE A 241 0.80 32.07 -35.89
CA ILE A 241 0.65 32.48 -37.29
C ILE A 241 1.15 33.92 -37.48
N MET A 242 0.70 34.86 -36.65
CA MET A 242 1.15 36.26 -36.73
C MET A 242 2.67 36.39 -36.54
N LYS A 243 3.27 35.57 -35.68
CA LYS A 243 4.72 35.50 -35.51
C LYS A 243 5.42 35.04 -36.79
N LEU A 244 4.88 34.01 -37.46
CA LEU A 244 5.45 33.53 -38.72
C LEU A 244 5.25 34.55 -39.85
N ASP A 245 4.09 35.21 -39.93
CA ASP A 245 3.83 36.27 -40.90
C ASP A 245 4.78 37.45 -40.70
N THR A 246 4.94 37.94 -39.47
CA THR A 246 5.88 39.01 -39.17
C THR A 246 7.33 38.60 -39.45
N ALA A 247 7.72 37.37 -39.10
CA ALA A 247 9.03 36.84 -39.47
C ALA A 247 9.23 36.79 -40.99
N ALA A 248 8.22 36.39 -41.77
CA ALA A 248 8.29 36.38 -43.23
C ALA A 248 8.42 37.80 -43.81
N THR A 249 7.81 38.81 -43.18
CA THR A 249 7.98 40.21 -43.60
C THR A 249 9.36 40.79 -43.29
N LEU A 250 9.97 40.40 -42.17
CA LEU A 250 11.28 40.89 -41.75
C LEU A 250 12.43 40.14 -42.44
N TYR A 251 12.30 38.81 -42.58
CA TYR A 251 13.29 37.93 -43.21
C TYR A 251 12.91 37.65 -44.66
N THR A 252 12.97 38.69 -45.48
CA THR A 252 12.88 38.52 -46.94
C THR A 252 14.09 37.72 -47.43
N PRO A 253 13.98 36.97 -48.55
CA PRO A 253 15.10 36.18 -49.07
C PRO A 253 16.34 37.03 -49.38
N GLU A 254 16.15 38.30 -49.74
CA GLU A 254 17.24 39.26 -49.94
C GLU A 254 17.97 39.58 -48.63
N VAL A 255 17.23 39.81 -47.53
CA VAL A 255 17.82 40.05 -46.21
C VAL A 255 18.54 38.81 -45.70
N VAL A 256 17.95 37.62 -45.87
CA VAL A 256 18.59 36.35 -45.46
C VAL A 256 19.89 36.14 -46.23
N THR A 257 19.89 36.32 -47.55
CA THR A 257 21.12 36.19 -48.36
C THR A 257 22.16 37.25 -48.03
N ALA A 258 21.75 38.48 -47.68
CA ALA A 258 22.66 39.51 -47.21
C ALA A 258 23.30 39.16 -45.85
N LEU A 259 22.51 38.63 -44.91
CA LEU A 259 23.00 38.15 -43.62
C LEU A 259 23.96 36.97 -43.78
N ASP A 260 23.67 36.04 -44.70
CA ASP A 260 24.56 34.91 -45.00
C ASP A 260 25.91 35.37 -45.56
N ARG A 261 25.91 36.36 -46.46
CA ARG A 261 27.14 36.97 -46.97
C ARG A 261 27.91 37.67 -45.86
N TYR A 262 27.22 38.42 -45.00
CA TYR A 262 27.86 39.07 -43.86
C TYR A 262 28.49 38.05 -42.89
N ARG A 263 27.80 36.94 -42.63
CA ARG A 263 28.32 35.82 -41.82
C ARG A 263 29.52 35.13 -42.48
N GLN A 264 29.53 34.98 -43.80
CA GLN A 264 30.71 34.49 -44.54
C GLN A 264 31.88 35.47 -44.41
N HIS A 265 31.63 36.76 -44.64
CA HIS A 265 32.65 37.80 -44.48
C HIS A 265 33.24 37.84 -43.05
N LEU A 266 32.41 37.70 -42.01
CA LEU A 266 32.90 37.62 -40.62
C LEU A 266 33.78 36.38 -40.38
N ARG A 267 33.47 35.24 -41.02
CA ARG A 267 34.31 34.04 -40.94
C ARG A 267 35.64 34.24 -41.65
N GLU A 268 35.62 34.75 -42.87
CA GLU A 268 36.85 35.04 -43.63
C GLU A 268 37.73 36.06 -42.91
N THR A 269 37.14 37.11 -42.33
CA THR A 269 37.90 38.11 -41.57
C THR A 269 38.49 37.51 -40.31
N ARG A 270 37.77 36.63 -39.60
CA ARG A 270 38.31 35.89 -38.47
C ARG A 270 39.47 34.99 -38.89
N GLU A 271 39.31 34.19 -39.93
CA GLU A 271 40.37 33.33 -40.46
C GLU A 271 41.62 34.14 -40.85
N ARG A 272 41.45 35.28 -41.53
CA ARG A 272 42.57 36.18 -41.84
C ARG A 272 43.27 36.74 -40.60
N LEU A 273 42.50 37.09 -39.56
CA LEU A 273 43.07 37.58 -38.31
C LEU A 273 43.80 36.46 -37.56
N GLU A 274 43.28 35.23 -37.59
CA GLU A 274 43.93 34.05 -37.02
C GLU A 274 45.23 33.70 -37.78
N GLU A 275 45.23 33.78 -39.11
CA GLU A 275 46.44 33.64 -39.92
C GLU A 275 47.47 34.74 -39.63
N GLN A 276 47.04 36.00 -39.51
CA GLN A 276 47.91 37.11 -39.14
C GLN A 276 48.47 36.93 -37.74
N GLN A 277 47.64 36.52 -36.78
CA GLN A 277 48.06 36.18 -35.43
C GLN A 277 49.09 35.05 -35.44
N GLY A 278 48.85 34.00 -36.24
CA GLY A 278 49.78 32.89 -36.43
C GLY A 278 51.14 33.35 -36.93
N LYS A 279 51.18 34.20 -37.98
CA LYS A 279 52.42 34.77 -38.52
C LYS A 279 53.16 35.63 -37.49
N VAL A 280 52.45 36.52 -36.80
CA VAL A 280 53.05 37.35 -35.75
C VAL A 280 53.57 36.49 -34.60
N LEU A 281 52.89 35.41 -34.23
CA LEU A 281 53.37 34.46 -33.22
C LEU A 281 54.60 33.68 -33.70
N GLU A 282 54.67 33.29 -34.97
CA GLU A 282 55.86 32.67 -35.56
C GLU A 282 57.04 33.64 -35.60
N GLU A 283 56.81 34.90 -35.96
CA GLU A 283 57.83 35.96 -35.89
C GLU A 283 58.32 36.15 -34.45
N LEU A 284 57.40 36.25 -33.47
CA LEU A 284 57.76 36.36 -32.05
C LEU A 284 58.58 35.15 -31.56
N LYS A 285 58.20 33.93 -31.95
CA LYS A 285 58.98 32.71 -31.67
C LYS A 285 60.36 32.74 -32.31
N ALA A 286 60.49 33.29 -33.52
CA ALA A 286 61.78 33.45 -34.18
C ALA A 286 62.69 34.43 -33.39
N TYR A 287 62.14 35.51 -32.83
CA TYR A 287 62.89 36.40 -31.93
C TYR A 287 63.26 35.72 -30.59
N GLU A 288 62.38 34.88 -30.04
CA GLU A 288 62.68 34.07 -28.83
C GLU A 288 63.81 33.04 -29.07
N GLY A 289 63.90 32.49 -30.28
CA GLY A 289 64.98 31.58 -30.69
C GLY A 289 66.35 32.25 -30.84
N VAL A 290 66.40 33.53 -31.26
CA VAL A 290 67.66 34.28 -31.40
C VAL A 290 68.27 34.63 -30.03
N ASP A 291 67.47 34.77 -28.98
CA ASP A 291 67.96 34.89 -27.60
C ASP A 291 68.50 33.55 -27.04
N SER A 292 68.18 32.42 -27.67
CA SER A 292 68.60 31.08 -27.26
C SER A 292 69.90 30.60 -27.91
N GLU A 293 70.27 31.12 -29.09
CA GLU A 293 71.54 30.79 -29.78
C GLU A 293 72.75 31.62 -29.28
N ALA A 294 72.54 32.56 -28.35
CA ALA A 294 73.59 33.36 -27.72
C ALA A 294 74.02 32.82 -26.34
N HIS A 295 74.22 31.51 -26.16
CA HIS A 295 75.03 30.97 -25.05
C HIS A 295 75.48 29.52 -25.29
N GLU A 296 76.65 29.33 -25.92
CA GLU A 296 77.51 28.21 -25.55
C GLU A 296 78.42 28.63 -24.37
N PRO A 297 78.51 27.83 -23.28
CA PRO A 297 79.26 28.22 -22.10
C PRO A 297 80.73 27.82 -22.25
N SER A 298 81.58 28.74 -22.69
CA SER A 298 83.02 28.65 -22.43
C SER A 298 83.37 29.33 -21.11
N ALA A 299 83.88 28.53 -20.19
CA ALA A 299 84.24 28.92 -18.83
C ALA A 299 85.31 30.03 -18.80
N ARG A 300 84.99 31.15 -18.12
CA ARG A 300 85.78 31.77 -17.03
C ARG A 300 85.21 33.15 -16.66
N SER A 301 85.15 33.38 -15.34
CA SER A 301 85.15 34.66 -14.60
C SER A 301 84.62 35.91 -15.32
N ASP A 302 83.51 36.47 -14.86
CA ASP A 302 83.50 37.62 -13.94
C ASP A 302 82.06 38.13 -13.73
N LYS A 303 81.85 38.74 -12.56
CA LYS A 303 80.60 39.39 -12.16
C LYS A 303 80.32 40.58 -13.06
N GLU A 304 79.33 40.49 -13.96
CA GLU A 304 78.66 41.67 -14.49
C GLU A 304 77.15 41.45 -14.57
N HIS A 305 76.41 42.46 -14.11
CA HIS A 305 74.97 42.59 -14.22
C HIS A 305 74.57 42.54 -15.70
N PHE A 306 74.00 41.41 -16.14
CA PHE A 306 73.26 41.39 -17.38
C PHE A 306 71.85 41.91 -17.09
N GLU A 307 71.62 43.18 -17.44
CA GLU A 307 70.32 43.82 -17.38
C GLU A 307 69.29 42.91 -18.08
N SER A 308 68.30 42.47 -17.31
CA SER A 308 67.09 41.84 -17.83
C SER A 308 66.47 42.81 -18.85
N GLY A 309 66.64 42.51 -20.14
CA GLY A 309 66.24 43.43 -21.20
C GLY A 309 64.78 43.87 -21.09
N PRO A 310 64.43 45.06 -21.62
CA PRO A 310 63.08 45.62 -21.58
C PRO A 310 62.01 44.67 -22.15
N MET A 311 62.40 43.78 -23.06
CA MET A 311 61.56 42.71 -23.63
C MET A 311 60.96 41.77 -22.58
N ARG A 312 61.75 41.33 -21.58
CA ARG A 312 61.28 40.39 -20.55
C ARG A 312 60.28 41.02 -19.60
N GLU A 313 60.46 42.31 -19.33
CA GLU A 313 59.56 43.11 -18.50
C GLU A 313 58.25 43.46 -19.24
N ILE A 314 58.31 43.71 -20.55
CA ILE A 314 57.14 43.90 -21.41
C ILE A 314 56.33 42.61 -21.52
N ALA A 315 56.99 41.46 -21.73
CA ALA A 315 56.32 40.16 -21.78
C ALA A 315 55.62 39.82 -20.46
N ARG A 316 56.27 40.10 -19.31
CA ARG A 316 55.67 39.93 -17.98
C ARG A 316 54.44 40.81 -17.79
N ARG A 317 54.53 42.10 -18.13
CA ARG A 317 53.39 43.04 -18.03
C ARG A 317 52.23 42.66 -18.96
N ALA A 318 52.52 42.13 -20.15
CA ALA A 318 51.50 41.68 -21.09
C ALA A 318 50.74 40.45 -20.55
N HIS A 319 51.46 39.46 -20.01
CA HIS A 319 50.84 38.29 -19.38
C HIS A 319 50.00 38.66 -18.15
N GLU A 320 50.49 39.60 -17.34
CA GLU A 320 49.78 40.12 -16.17
C GLU A 320 48.50 40.87 -16.58
N LYS A 321 48.55 41.64 -17.68
CA LYS A 321 47.39 42.37 -18.20
C LYS A 321 46.35 41.45 -18.83
N ILE A 322 46.77 40.40 -19.56
CA ILE A 322 45.86 39.38 -20.10
C ILE A 322 45.17 38.59 -18.98
N ARG A 323 45.92 38.23 -17.92
CA ARG A 323 45.32 37.60 -16.72
C ARG A 323 44.31 38.53 -16.04
N SER A 324 44.62 39.82 -15.93
CA SER A 324 43.69 40.79 -15.33
C SER A 324 42.40 41.00 -16.15
N LEU A 325 42.47 40.90 -17.48
CA LEU A 325 41.30 41.02 -18.36
C LEU A 325 40.43 39.75 -18.30
N ASN A 326 41.04 38.56 -18.27
CA ASN A 326 40.30 37.31 -18.18
C ASN A 326 39.63 37.12 -16.80
N MET A 327 40.23 37.59 -15.70
CA MET A 327 39.60 37.54 -14.37
C MET A 327 38.49 38.58 -14.17
N ALA A 328 38.40 39.60 -15.02
CA ALA A 328 37.30 40.56 -14.98
C ALA A 328 36.02 40.06 -15.68
N ASP A 329 36.16 39.10 -16.60
CA ASP A 329 35.04 38.51 -17.36
C ASP A 329 34.35 37.35 -16.61
N GLU A 330 34.98 36.79 -15.57
CA GLU A 330 34.40 35.77 -14.67
C GLU A 330 33.63 36.38 -13.48
N ALA A 331 33.45 37.70 -13.44
CA ALA A 331 32.51 38.34 -12.53
C ALA A 331 31.08 37.95 -12.96
N LEU A 332 30.55 36.91 -12.32
CA LEU A 332 29.16 36.47 -12.39
C LEU A 332 28.23 37.69 -12.45
N SER A 333 27.29 37.70 -13.40
CA SER A 333 26.37 38.82 -13.62
C SER A 333 25.41 39.01 -12.43
N ILE A 334 25.88 39.66 -11.38
CA ILE A 334 25.12 40.01 -10.18
C ILE A 334 24.15 41.14 -10.55
N TYR A 335 22.88 40.96 -10.17
CA TYR A 335 21.81 41.91 -10.46
C TYR A 335 21.85 43.12 -9.52
N ASP A 336 22.06 42.89 -8.23
CA ASP A 336 22.11 43.92 -7.19
C ASP A 336 22.90 43.44 -5.95
N GLU A 337 23.30 44.38 -5.10
CA GLU A 337 23.93 44.13 -3.80
C GLU A 337 23.00 44.62 -2.68
N ILE A 338 22.60 43.71 -1.78
CA ILE A 338 21.58 43.97 -0.74
C ILE A 338 22.17 43.68 0.63
N GLU A 339 21.95 44.59 1.58
CA GLU A 339 22.37 44.42 2.97
C GLU A 339 21.44 43.42 3.69
N ILE A 340 21.99 42.58 4.58
CA ILE A 340 21.23 41.56 5.28
C ILE A 340 20.10 42.14 6.16
N GLU A 341 20.23 43.41 6.58
CA GLU A 341 19.21 44.16 7.33
C GLU A 341 17.91 44.37 6.54
N ASP A 342 18.01 44.44 5.20
CA ASP A 342 16.87 44.59 4.29
C ASP A 342 16.22 43.26 3.91
N MET A 343 16.83 42.13 4.31
CA MET A 343 16.28 40.80 4.08
C MET A 343 15.37 40.35 5.23
N THR A 344 14.35 39.57 4.88
CA THR A 344 13.45 38.96 5.86
C THR A 344 13.88 37.54 6.21
N PHE A 345 14.15 37.28 7.48
CA PHE A 345 14.54 35.97 7.99
C PHE A 345 13.32 35.11 8.38
N ASP A 346 13.26 33.87 7.89
CA ASP A 346 12.29 32.86 8.34
C ASP A 346 12.94 31.87 9.33
N PRO A 347 12.57 31.88 10.62
CA PRO A 347 13.19 31.03 11.63
C PRO A 347 12.85 29.53 11.48
N ASN A 348 11.76 29.17 10.79
CA ASN A 348 11.38 27.77 10.64
C ASN A 348 12.19 27.06 9.55
N LEU A 349 12.47 27.80 8.47
CA LEU A 349 13.21 27.31 7.32
C LEU A 349 14.70 27.68 7.37
N GLN A 350 15.09 28.58 8.29
CA GLN A 350 16.45 29.09 8.45
C GLN A 350 17.00 29.74 7.16
N ILE A 351 16.13 30.46 6.43
CA ILE A 351 16.46 31.16 5.18
C ILE A 351 16.22 32.66 5.29
N TYR A 352 17.06 33.44 4.61
CA TYR A 352 16.82 34.85 4.32
C TYR A 352 16.19 34.98 2.95
N HIS A 353 15.17 35.85 2.83
CA HIS A 353 14.51 36.11 1.56
C HIS A 353 14.32 37.60 1.26
N TYR A 354 14.32 37.95 -0.04
CA TYR A 354 14.13 39.32 -0.54
C TYR A 354 13.25 39.33 -1.82
N PRO A 355 12.35 40.32 -2.02
CA PRO A 355 11.45 40.34 -3.18
C PRO A 355 12.20 40.48 -4.52
N CYS A 356 11.90 39.60 -5.47
CA CYS A 356 12.45 39.62 -6.82
C CYS A 356 11.52 40.37 -7.81
N PRO A 357 12.04 41.14 -8.79
CA PRO A 357 11.23 41.81 -9.82
C PRO A 357 10.37 40.87 -10.68
N CYS A 358 10.64 39.56 -10.70
CA CYS A 358 9.80 38.59 -11.40
C CYS A 358 8.51 38.23 -10.64
N GLY A 359 8.34 38.69 -9.40
CA GLY A 359 7.21 38.38 -8.52
C GLY A 359 7.45 37.20 -7.56
N ASP A 360 8.64 36.57 -7.62
CA ASP A 360 9.09 35.56 -6.66
C ASP A 360 10.08 36.17 -5.64
N ARG A 361 10.90 35.36 -4.97
CA ARG A 361 11.84 35.80 -3.94
C ARG A 361 13.25 35.25 -4.20
N PHE A 362 14.26 36.05 -3.88
CA PHE A 362 15.62 35.55 -3.70
C PHE A 362 15.70 34.82 -2.35
N GLU A 363 16.41 33.71 -2.30
CA GLU A 363 16.55 32.89 -1.10
C GLU A 363 18.02 32.48 -0.90
N ILE A 364 18.47 32.47 0.36
CA ILE A 364 19.78 31.95 0.79
C ILE A 364 19.66 31.37 2.22
N ALA A 365 20.31 30.25 2.49
CA ALA A 365 20.28 29.64 3.82
C ALA A 365 21.25 30.34 4.78
N ILE A 366 20.92 30.32 6.08
CA ILE A 366 21.82 30.86 7.11
C ILE A 366 23.13 30.07 7.20
N ASP A 367 23.09 28.77 6.93
CA ASP A 367 24.27 27.91 6.97
C ASP A 367 25.25 28.28 5.84
N ASP A 368 24.72 28.55 4.64
CA ASP A 368 25.52 29.00 3.48
C ASP A 368 26.19 30.36 3.75
N LEU A 369 25.45 31.30 4.38
CA LEU A 369 26.02 32.58 4.83
C LEU A 369 27.13 32.40 5.87
N ARG A 370 27.02 31.40 6.77
CA ARG A 370 28.07 31.09 7.75
C ARG A 370 29.30 30.43 7.12
N ASP A 371 29.10 29.70 6.03
CA ASP A 371 30.17 29.09 5.24
C ASP A 371 30.86 30.10 4.30
N GLY A 372 30.35 31.33 4.23
CA GLY A 372 30.94 32.45 3.47
C GLY A 372 30.39 32.59 2.05
N GLU A 373 29.27 31.95 1.73
CA GLU A 373 28.56 32.14 0.48
C GLU A 373 27.67 33.39 0.56
N ASP A 374 27.89 34.33 -0.36
CA ASP A 374 27.24 35.64 -0.37
C ASP A 374 26.27 35.82 -1.56
N ILE A 375 25.88 34.75 -2.25
CA ILE A 375 25.04 34.80 -3.45
C ILE A 375 23.66 34.20 -3.18
N ALA A 376 22.62 35.04 -3.20
CA ALA A 376 21.24 34.57 -3.13
C ALA A 376 20.64 34.43 -4.53
N VAL A 377 19.90 33.34 -4.75
CA VAL A 377 19.39 32.96 -6.07
C VAL A 377 17.87 32.98 -6.08
N CYS A 378 17.27 33.48 -7.16
CA CYS A 378 15.83 33.37 -7.38
C CYS A 378 15.49 32.10 -8.17
N PRO A 379 14.64 31.19 -7.63
CA PRO A 379 14.30 29.93 -8.31
C PRO A 379 13.46 30.14 -9.56
N SER A 380 12.73 31.27 -9.69
CA SER A 380 11.86 31.54 -10.84
C SER A 380 12.59 32.15 -12.04
N CYS A 381 13.58 33.03 -11.84
CA CYS A 381 14.16 33.80 -12.94
C CYS A 381 15.68 33.72 -13.06
N SER A 382 16.35 32.88 -12.26
CA SER A 382 17.81 32.67 -12.26
C SER A 382 18.66 33.94 -12.04
N LEU A 383 18.03 35.04 -11.59
CA LEU A 383 18.77 36.22 -11.16
C LEU A 383 19.51 35.89 -9.87
N MET A 384 20.67 36.51 -9.72
CA MET A 384 21.55 36.37 -8.56
C MET A 384 21.79 37.75 -7.96
N ILE A 385 21.67 37.87 -6.65
CA ILE A 385 22.02 39.07 -5.89
C ILE A 385 23.14 38.74 -4.92
N ARG A 386 23.92 39.76 -4.54
CA ARG A 386 24.96 39.62 -3.52
C ARG A 386 24.46 40.12 -2.18
N VAL A 387 24.64 39.33 -1.13
CA VAL A 387 24.24 39.67 0.24
C VAL A 387 25.44 40.22 1.01
N ILE A 388 25.32 41.44 1.50
CA ILE A 388 26.33 42.08 2.36
C ILE A 388 25.94 41.80 3.81
N PHE A 389 26.79 41.07 4.54
CA PHE A 389 26.55 40.69 5.93
C PHE A 389 27.83 40.70 6.78
N GLU A 390 27.70 40.93 8.08
CA GLU A 390 28.73 40.58 9.05
C GLU A 390 28.32 39.33 9.85
N VAL A 391 29.29 38.51 10.26
CA VAL A 391 29.05 37.29 11.05
C VAL A 391 28.33 37.59 12.38
N SER A 392 28.40 38.83 12.85
CA SER A 392 27.72 39.30 14.06
C SER A 392 26.21 39.49 13.89
N ASP A 393 25.73 39.69 12.66
CA ASP A 393 24.32 40.01 12.35
C ASP A 393 23.46 38.75 12.21
N LEU A 394 24.12 37.58 12.09
CA LEU A 394 23.47 36.29 11.98
C LEU A 394 23.01 35.80 13.36
N PRO A 395 21.77 35.28 13.49
CA PRO A 395 21.31 34.60 14.68
C PRO A 395 22.28 33.49 15.12
N LYS A 396 22.64 33.45 16.40
CA LYS A 396 23.48 32.40 16.98
C LYS A 396 22.64 31.15 17.24
N ASP A 397 23.23 29.96 17.03
CA ASP A 397 22.59 28.68 17.38
C ASP A 397 22.54 28.48 18.89
N ASP A 398 21.64 29.18 19.57
CA ASP A 398 21.24 28.83 20.93
C ASP A 398 20.17 27.74 20.85
N ASN A 399 20.57 26.50 20.55
CA ASN A 399 19.95 25.28 21.09
C ASN A 399 20.52 24.01 20.45
N GLN A 400 21.40 23.35 21.20
CA GLN A 400 21.56 21.90 21.10
C GLN A 400 20.69 21.25 22.18
N PRO A 401 19.73 20.39 21.79
CA PRO A 401 19.36 19.27 22.62
C PRO A 401 19.55 17.95 21.85
N ALA A 402 20.19 17.01 22.54
CA ALA A 402 20.35 15.60 22.19
C ALA A 402 19.00 14.89 21.90
N PRO A 403 19.01 13.73 21.21
CA PRO A 403 17.77 13.08 20.79
C PRO A 403 17.08 12.40 21.98
N GLY A 404 15.79 12.67 22.17
CA GLY A 404 14.96 11.87 23.07
C GLY A 404 13.73 12.57 23.63
N ALA A 405 12.59 11.88 23.48
CA ALA A 405 11.31 12.07 24.17
C ALA A 405 10.37 13.16 23.64
N VAL A 406 9.55 12.79 22.66
CA VAL A 406 8.24 13.42 22.44
C VAL A 406 7.22 12.71 23.34
N SER A 407 6.83 13.37 24.43
CA SER A 407 5.67 12.99 25.25
C SER A 407 4.40 13.56 24.62
N VAL A 408 3.49 12.68 24.19
CA VAL A 408 2.14 13.05 23.76
C VAL A 408 1.24 13.09 25.00
N GLN A 409 0.65 14.26 25.27
CA GLN A 409 -0.54 14.47 26.12
C GLN A 409 -1.47 15.38 25.31
N ALA A 410 -2.79 15.24 25.28
CA ALA A 410 -3.74 14.20 25.65
C ALA A 410 -5.03 14.55 24.88
#